data_AF-A0A5C9DYH9-F1
#
_entry.id   AF-A0A5C9DYH9-F1
#
_cell.length_a   1.000
_cell.length_b   1.000
_cell.length_c   1.000
_cell.angle_alpha   90.00
_cell.angle_beta   90.00
_cell.angle_gamma   90.00
#
_symmetry.space_group_name_H-M   'P 1'
#
loop_
_entity.id
_entity.type
_entity.pdbx_description
1 polymer ?
#
loop_
_entity_poly.entity_id
_entity_poly.type
_entity_poly.pdbx_seq_one_letter_code
_entity_poly.pdbx_strand_id
1 'polypeptide(L)'
;MNNRSTGDEPQIWEIKKFLDDLESVKEDVLDLFDANPEASSFDSMWKVDLRDLYFSAVSSWQLLKSCPSLEGKERVTRAQNAMQFLEAAEEKFQQVLSEVKTVQDEKSEHLEHRLREAFRQVADSLREAIQSYMPERRGTPPKKHVIKAGPMEYHLPCSLCGEIAVSFTLGPISEDGGGKINYKGITKSTTLDYQLNELIFGLLDEGKIRQVHKHLRNNTFIEDGIDAYCPKCDKIYCKDHYVTRVVYDQGFYDCTYGTCPVGHERIIDD
;
A
#
# COMPACT_ATOMS: atom_id res chain seq x y z
N MET A 1 -24.85 -30.42 6.92
CA MET A 1 -24.20 -30.04 8.19
C MET A 1 -22.79 -29.61 7.85
N ASN A 2 -22.54 -28.30 7.77
CA ASN A 2 -21.21 -27.77 7.43
C ASN A 2 -20.35 -27.76 8.71
N ASN A 3 -19.28 -28.54 8.73
CA ASN A 3 -18.24 -28.46 9.76
C ASN A 3 -17.67 -27.04 9.76
N ARG A 4 -18.04 -26.22 10.74
CA ARG A 4 -17.35 -24.96 11.03
C ARG A 4 -15.96 -25.33 11.54
N SER A 5 -14.94 -25.01 10.76
CA SER A 5 -13.55 -25.02 11.20
C SER A 5 -13.45 -24.15 12.47
N THR A 6 -13.15 -24.76 13.61
CA THR A 6 -12.87 -24.07 14.89
C THR A 6 -11.44 -23.51 14.93
N GLY A 7 -10.75 -23.43 13.79
CA GLY A 7 -9.33 -23.07 13.71
C GLY A 7 -9.01 -21.59 13.86
N ASP A 8 -9.99 -20.70 13.72
CA ASP A 8 -9.73 -19.24 13.65
C ASP A 8 -9.79 -18.54 15.03
N GLU A 9 -10.39 -19.16 16.05
CA GLU A 9 -10.52 -18.57 17.40
C GLU A 9 -9.18 -18.28 18.11
N PRO A 10 -8.15 -19.15 18.03
CA PRO A 10 -6.87 -18.91 18.70
C PRO A 10 -6.16 -17.62 18.25
N GLN A 11 -6.24 -17.28 16.96
CA GLN A 11 -5.53 -16.14 16.39
C GLN A 11 -6.08 -14.79 16.88
N ILE A 12 -7.40 -14.69 17.11
CA ILE A 12 -8.05 -13.45 17.58
C ILE A 12 -7.64 -13.11 19.02
N TRP A 13 -7.45 -14.11 19.87
CA TRP A 13 -7.03 -13.92 21.26
C TRP A 13 -5.57 -13.46 21.35
N GLU A 14 -4.70 -13.99 20.51
CA GLU A 14 -3.29 -13.59 20.45
C GLU A 14 -3.14 -12.12 20.03
N ILE A 15 -3.90 -11.68 19.02
CA ILE A 15 -3.91 -10.26 18.61
C ILE A 15 -4.34 -9.35 19.76
N LYS A 16 -5.31 -9.77 20.60
CA LYS A 16 -5.74 -8.97 21.74
C LYS A 16 -4.61 -8.76 22.76
N LYS A 17 -3.79 -9.80 23.00
CA LYS A 17 -2.61 -9.67 23.86
C LYS A 17 -1.62 -8.64 23.30
N PHE A 18 -1.33 -8.67 22.01
CA PHE A 18 -0.44 -7.68 21.39
C PHE A 18 -1.03 -6.26 21.45
N LEU A 19 -2.36 -6.11 21.37
CA LEU A 19 -3.03 -4.82 21.57
C LEU A 19 -2.89 -4.32 23.02
N ASP A 20 -2.96 -5.21 24.01
CA ASP A 20 -2.75 -4.84 25.42
C ASP A 20 -1.29 -4.39 25.66
N ASP A 21 -0.32 -5.06 25.03
CA ASP A 21 1.08 -4.65 25.07
C ASP A 21 1.28 -3.28 24.39
N LEU A 22 0.65 -3.05 23.23
CA LEU A 22 0.66 -1.75 22.54
C LEU A 22 0.00 -0.64 23.39
N GLU A 23 -1.09 -0.94 24.07
CA GLU A 23 -1.75 -0.01 24.99
C GLU A 23 -0.83 0.39 26.15
N SER A 24 -0.11 -0.57 26.73
CA SER A 24 0.87 -0.29 27.78
C SER A 24 1.99 0.63 27.29
N VAL A 25 2.55 0.37 26.11
CA VAL A 25 3.60 1.23 25.54
C VAL A 25 3.05 2.62 25.20
N LYS A 26 1.80 2.71 24.74
CA LYS A 26 1.11 3.97 24.46
C LYS A 26 1.02 4.85 25.72
N GLU A 27 0.66 4.29 26.88
CA GLU A 27 0.67 5.07 28.14
C GLU A 27 2.08 5.54 28.52
N ASP A 28 3.10 4.70 28.37
CA ASP A 28 4.49 5.09 28.65
C ASP A 28 4.99 6.25 27.75
N VAL A 29 4.53 6.31 26.49
CA VAL A 29 4.84 7.40 25.55
C VAL A 29 4.05 8.66 25.89
N LEU A 30 2.80 8.55 26.34
CA LEU A 30 2.05 9.71 26.85
C LEU A 30 2.77 10.34 28.06
N ASP A 31 3.24 9.52 28.99
CA ASP A 31 4.02 9.96 30.14
C ASP A 31 5.35 10.63 29.72
N LEU A 32 5.99 10.15 28.64
CA LEU A 32 7.17 10.80 28.06
C LEU A 32 6.84 12.20 27.55
N PHE A 33 5.73 12.37 26.83
CA PHE A 33 5.30 13.68 26.31
C PHE A 33 4.92 14.63 27.45
N ASP A 34 4.18 14.17 28.46
CA ASP A 34 3.84 14.96 29.65
C ASP A 34 5.07 15.44 30.43
N ALA A 35 6.13 14.62 30.48
CA ALA A 35 7.38 14.98 31.13
C ALA A 35 8.24 15.98 30.34
N ASN A 36 7.97 16.20 29.05
CA ASN A 36 8.79 17.00 28.15
C ASN A 36 7.98 18.10 27.41
N PRO A 37 7.31 19.03 28.12
CA PRO A 37 6.42 20.01 27.50
C PRO A 37 7.14 21.01 26.58
N GLU A 38 8.44 21.25 26.79
CA GLU A 38 9.25 22.13 25.95
C GLU A 38 9.59 21.52 24.58
N ALA A 39 9.61 20.19 24.49
CA ALA A 39 9.77 19.49 23.21
C ALA A 39 8.50 19.63 22.34
N SER A 40 7.37 20.05 22.94
CA SER A 40 6.06 19.94 22.34
C SER A 40 5.30 21.29 22.30
N SER A 41 5.69 22.20 21.40
CA SER A 41 4.74 23.22 20.92
C SER A 41 3.50 22.60 20.24
N PHE A 42 3.52 21.28 20.04
CA PHE A 42 2.51 20.44 19.42
C PHE A 42 1.95 19.35 20.37
N ASP A 43 2.06 19.52 21.69
CA ASP A 43 1.70 18.50 22.71
C ASP A 43 0.32 17.86 22.48
N SER A 44 -0.69 18.68 22.14
CA SER A 44 -2.03 18.19 21.87
C SER A 44 -2.12 17.34 20.59
N MET A 45 -1.28 17.60 19.59
CA MET A 45 -1.28 16.90 18.31
C MET A 45 -0.65 15.52 18.43
N TRP A 46 0.53 15.42 19.04
CA TRP A 46 1.27 14.15 19.20
C TRP A 46 0.48 13.14 20.04
N LYS A 47 -0.16 13.62 21.12
CA LYS A 47 -1.05 12.81 21.94
C LYS A 47 -2.30 12.35 21.19
N VAL A 48 -2.79 13.15 20.23
CA VAL A 48 -3.91 12.75 19.36
C VAL A 48 -3.44 11.68 18.38
N ASP A 49 -2.29 11.86 17.73
CA ASP A 49 -1.75 10.90 16.76
C ASP A 49 -1.45 9.53 17.41
N LEU A 50 -0.92 9.52 18.62
CA LEU A 50 -0.70 8.28 19.40
C LEU A 50 -2.01 7.59 19.80
N ARG A 51 -3.06 8.34 20.12
CA ARG A 51 -4.38 7.76 20.38
C ARG A 51 -5.00 7.22 19.10
N ASP A 52 -4.88 7.94 18.00
CA ASP A 52 -5.40 7.54 16.69
C ASP A 52 -4.71 6.28 16.17
N LEU A 53 -3.40 6.14 16.40
CA LEU A 53 -2.65 4.90 16.17
C LEU A 53 -3.32 3.72 16.88
N TYR A 54 -3.50 3.82 18.20
CA TYR A 54 -4.08 2.73 18.99
C TYR A 54 -5.53 2.45 18.59
N PHE A 55 -6.36 3.49 18.45
CA PHE A 55 -7.76 3.33 18.08
C PHE A 55 -7.94 2.73 16.68
N SER A 56 -7.08 3.07 15.72
CA SER A 56 -7.12 2.48 14.38
C SER A 56 -6.76 0.99 14.44
N ALA A 57 -5.72 0.61 15.19
CA ALA A 57 -5.37 -0.80 15.39
C ALA A 57 -6.49 -1.60 16.08
N VAL A 58 -7.11 -1.04 17.13
CA VAL A 58 -8.26 -1.66 17.81
C VAL A 58 -9.47 -1.78 16.88
N SER A 59 -9.76 -0.76 16.07
CA SER A 59 -10.87 -0.77 15.11
C SER A 59 -10.67 -1.85 14.05
N SER A 60 -9.44 -2.01 13.54
CA SER A 60 -9.08 -3.10 12.63
C SER A 60 -9.38 -4.48 13.25
N TRP A 61 -8.91 -4.72 14.49
CA TRP A 61 -9.19 -5.96 15.22
C TRP A 61 -10.69 -6.19 15.48
N GLN A 62 -11.45 -5.16 15.85
CA GLN A 62 -12.88 -5.27 16.09
C GLN A 62 -13.65 -5.67 14.83
N LEU A 63 -13.30 -5.09 13.68
CA LEU A 63 -13.88 -5.48 12.40
C LEU A 63 -13.53 -6.91 12.06
N LEU A 64 -12.26 -7.29 12.22
CA LEU A 64 -11.77 -8.65 11.99
C LEU A 64 -12.52 -9.69 12.86
N LYS A 65 -12.72 -9.40 14.15
CA LYS A 65 -13.45 -10.26 15.09
C LYS A 65 -14.87 -10.58 14.64
N SER A 66 -15.48 -9.71 13.83
CA SER A 66 -16.83 -9.93 13.28
C SER A 66 -16.84 -10.76 11.98
N CYS A 67 -15.70 -10.93 11.30
CA CYS A 67 -15.62 -11.66 10.03
C CYS A 67 -16.14 -13.11 10.07
N PRO A 68 -15.87 -13.93 11.12
CA PRO A 68 -16.32 -15.32 11.18
C PRO A 68 -17.84 -15.51 11.04
N SER A 69 -18.63 -14.52 11.48
CA SER A 69 -20.10 -14.57 11.41
C SER A 69 -20.69 -14.07 10.09
N LEU A 70 -19.87 -13.49 9.22
CA LEU A 70 -20.29 -12.94 7.92
C LEU A 70 -20.05 -13.95 6.81
N GLU A 71 -20.72 -13.81 5.66
CA GLU A 71 -20.54 -14.69 4.50
C GLU A 71 -20.30 -13.92 3.21
N GLY A 72 -19.65 -14.58 2.24
CA GLY A 72 -19.47 -14.07 0.89
C GLY A 72 -18.89 -12.66 0.82
N LYS A 73 -19.54 -11.78 0.06
CA LYS A 73 -19.09 -10.40 -0.18
C LYS A 73 -19.01 -9.56 1.09
N GLU A 74 -19.92 -9.74 2.04
CA GLU A 74 -19.95 -8.95 3.27
C GLU A 74 -18.71 -9.19 4.13
N ARG A 75 -18.29 -10.46 4.23
CA ARG A 75 -17.04 -10.84 4.91
C ARG A 75 -15.82 -10.18 4.27
N VAL A 76 -15.75 -10.22 2.94
CA VAL A 76 -14.64 -9.60 2.19
C VAL A 76 -14.61 -8.09 2.40
N THR A 77 -15.75 -7.42 2.30
CA THR A 77 -15.84 -5.98 2.57
C THR A 77 -15.43 -5.65 4.01
N ARG A 78 -15.83 -6.48 4.98
CA ARG A 78 -15.42 -6.31 6.38
C ARG A 78 -13.90 -6.43 6.55
N ALA A 79 -13.29 -7.44 5.94
CA ALA A 79 -11.84 -7.63 5.95
C ALA A 79 -11.11 -6.46 5.26
N GLN A 80 -11.65 -5.93 4.16
CA GLN A 80 -11.11 -4.74 3.48
C GLN A 80 -11.14 -3.50 4.38
N ASN A 81 -12.25 -3.27 5.07
CA ASN A 81 -12.33 -2.16 6.02
C ASN A 81 -11.34 -2.35 7.17
N ALA A 82 -11.16 -3.57 7.67
CA ALA A 82 -10.14 -3.87 8.67
C ALA A 82 -8.73 -3.54 8.17
N MET A 83 -8.41 -3.85 6.90
CA MET A 83 -7.13 -3.49 6.29
C MET A 83 -6.93 -1.97 6.23
N GLN A 84 -7.96 -1.21 5.83
CA GLN A 84 -7.88 0.26 5.77
C GLN A 84 -7.56 0.89 7.14
N PHE A 85 -8.16 0.36 8.22
CA PHE A 85 -7.83 0.81 9.58
C PHE A 85 -6.41 0.42 10.00
N LEU A 86 -5.91 -0.73 9.55
CA LEU A 86 -4.52 -1.11 9.79
C LEU A 86 -3.56 -0.17 9.05
N GLU A 87 -3.82 0.14 7.78
CA GLU A 87 -3.04 1.10 6.98
C GLU A 87 -3.01 2.49 7.64
N ALA A 88 -4.16 2.98 8.12
CA ALA A 88 -4.23 4.25 8.87
C ALA A 88 -3.41 4.20 10.18
N ALA A 89 -3.40 3.05 10.88
CA ALA A 89 -2.57 2.87 12.05
C ALA A 89 -1.07 2.91 11.69
N GLU A 90 -0.65 2.33 10.57
CA GLU A 90 0.74 2.35 10.11
C GLU A 90 1.22 3.78 9.80
N GLU A 91 0.37 4.59 9.18
CA GLU A 91 0.66 6.02 8.94
C GLU A 91 0.87 6.78 10.26
N LYS A 92 -0.04 6.63 11.21
CA LYS A 92 0.07 7.26 12.55
C LYS A 92 1.27 6.78 13.33
N PHE A 93 1.62 5.50 13.22
CA PHE A 93 2.81 4.94 13.84
C PHE A 93 4.09 5.62 13.34
N GLN A 94 4.23 5.90 12.04
CA GLN A 94 5.41 6.61 11.52
C GLN A 94 5.50 8.04 12.07
N GLN A 95 4.36 8.74 12.18
CA GLN A 95 4.28 10.09 12.76
C GLN A 95 4.75 10.07 14.22
N VAL A 96 4.13 9.23 15.04
CA VAL A 96 4.48 9.08 16.47
C VAL A 96 5.95 8.72 16.67
N LEU A 97 6.51 7.81 15.86
CA LEU A 97 7.92 7.46 15.95
C LEU A 97 8.84 8.65 15.68
N SER A 98 8.48 9.53 14.74
CA SER A 98 9.27 10.73 14.46
C SER A 98 9.25 11.69 15.65
N GLU A 99 8.13 11.79 16.35
CA GLU A 99 7.93 12.66 17.52
C GLU A 99 8.70 12.15 18.73
N VAL A 100 8.61 10.84 19.03
CA VAL A 100 9.38 10.21 20.11
C VAL A 100 10.88 10.47 19.93
N LYS A 101 11.39 10.39 18.69
CA LYS A 101 12.80 10.67 18.38
C LYS A 101 13.25 12.10 18.66
N THR A 102 12.34 13.07 18.65
CA THR A 102 12.70 14.48 18.90
C THR A 102 13.06 14.77 20.35
N VAL A 103 12.67 13.91 21.30
CA VAL A 103 12.99 14.09 22.73
C VAL A 103 14.49 13.85 23.02
N GLN A 104 15.17 13.03 22.22
CA GLN A 104 16.63 12.82 22.24
C GLN A 104 17.22 12.42 23.61
N ASP A 105 16.52 11.58 24.39
CA ASP A 105 17.02 10.97 25.62
C ASP A 105 17.01 9.43 25.61
N GLU A 106 17.72 8.80 26.55
CA GLU A 106 17.82 7.33 26.64
C GLU A 106 16.44 6.67 26.82
N LYS A 107 15.52 7.33 27.54
CA LYS A 107 14.16 6.85 27.77
C LYS A 107 13.37 6.80 26.45
N SER A 108 13.49 7.83 25.62
CA SER A 108 12.83 7.96 24.32
C SER A 108 13.34 6.91 23.32
N GLU A 109 14.64 6.63 23.28
CA GLU A 109 15.21 5.56 22.44
C GLU A 109 14.67 4.18 22.84
N HIS A 110 14.60 3.91 24.15
CA HIS A 110 14.03 2.66 24.65
C HIS A 110 12.53 2.53 24.32
N LEU A 111 11.76 3.60 24.49
CA LEU A 111 10.34 3.64 24.16
C LEU A 111 10.10 3.51 22.66
N GLU A 112 10.93 4.13 21.82
CA GLU A 112 10.88 3.96 20.37
C GLU A 112 11.00 2.48 19.99
N HIS A 113 12.01 1.78 20.53
CA HIS A 113 12.21 0.36 20.25
C HIS A 113 11.01 -0.48 20.72
N ARG A 114 10.51 -0.24 21.94
CA ARG A 114 9.33 -0.95 22.47
C ARG A 114 8.08 -0.70 21.63
N LEU A 115 7.85 0.54 21.20
CA LEU A 115 6.72 0.90 20.36
C LEU A 115 6.81 0.22 19.00
N ARG A 116 8.00 0.18 18.39
CA ARG A 116 8.23 -0.55 17.13
C ARG A 116 7.90 -2.02 17.24
N GLU A 117 8.38 -2.67 18.30
CA GLU A 117 8.16 -4.10 18.51
C GLU A 117 6.67 -4.41 18.74
N ALA A 118 6.03 -3.68 19.66
CA ALA A 118 4.63 -3.88 20.00
C ALA A 118 3.72 -3.65 18.78
N PHE A 119 3.94 -2.56 18.04
CA PHE A 119 3.13 -2.27 16.86
C PHE A 119 3.37 -3.29 15.73
N ARG A 120 4.62 -3.72 15.50
CA ARG A 120 4.92 -4.76 14.50
C ARG A 120 4.15 -6.05 14.78
N GLN A 121 4.15 -6.51 16.02
CA GLN A 121 3.42 -7.74 16.41
C GLN A 121 1.92 -7.62 16.14
N VAL A 122 1.32 -6.47 16.46
CA VAL A 122 -0.09 -6.17 16.14
C VAL A 122 -0.32 -6.17 14.63
N ALA A 123 0.50 -5.42 13.88
CA ALA A 123 0.33 -5.23 12.44
C ALA A 123 0.50 -6.53 11.65
N ASP A 124 1.52 -7.32 11.94
CA ASP A 124 1.79 -8.59 11.26
C ASP A 124 0.66 -9.60 11.53
N SER A 125 0.24 -9.72 12.79
CA SER A 125 -0.83 -10.65 13.18
C SER A 125 -2.19 -10.25 12.60
N LEU A 126 -2.52 -8.95 12.60
CA LEU A 126 -3.72 -8.44 11.96
C LEU A 126 -3.69 -8.68 10.45
N ARG A 127 -2.57 -8.38 9.79
CA ARG A 127 -2.42 -8.55 8.34
C ARG A 127 -2.61 -10.00 7.93
N GLU A 128 -1.96 -10.93 8.63
CA GLU A 128 -2.11 -12.37 8.40
C GLU A 128 -3.59 -12.81 8.56
N ALA A 129 -4.22 -12.42 9.66
CA ALA A 129 -5.60 -12.78 9.94
C ALA A 129 -6.59 -12.15 8.95
N ILE A 130 -6.40 -10.89 8.56
CA ILE A 130 -7.23 -10.22 7.55
C ILE A 130 -7.09 -10.94 6.19
N GLN A 131 -5.87 -11.32 5.82
CA GLN A 131 -5.58 -11.98 4.55
C GLN A 131 -6.27 -13.34 4.43
N SER A 132 -6.51 -14.06 5.53
CA SER A 132 -7.26 -15.33 5.52
C SER A 132 -8.73 -15.18 5.15
N TYR A 133 -9.31 -13.98 5.38
CA TYR A 133 -10.69 -13.64 5.02
C TYR A 133 -10.82 -12.97 3.66
N MET A 134 -9.70 -12.50 3.09
CA MET A 134 -9.66 -12.06 1.72
C MET A 134 -9.78 -13.29 0.82
N PRO A 135 -10.58 -13.22 -0.27
CA PRO A 135 -10.58 -14.31 -1.23
C PRO A 135 -9.14 -14.47 -1.71
N GLU A 136 -8.62 -15.70 -1.71
CA GLU A 136 -7.41 -15.98 -2.47
C GLU A 136 -7.67 -15.45 -3.87
N ARG A 137 -6.90 -14.44 -4.28
CA ARG A 137 -7.10 -13.76 -5.55
C ARG A 137 -6.56 -14.64 -6.68
N ARG A 138 -7.13 -15.84 -6.81
CA ARG A 138 -6.96 -16.74 -7.94
C ARG A 138 -7.73 -16.16 -9.11
N GLY A 139 -7.17 -15.14 -9.75
CA GLY A 139 -7.58 -14.85 -11.11
C GLY A 139 -6.91 -15.83 -12.07
N THR A 140 -7.40 -15.85 -13.30
CA THR A 140 -6.76 -16.61 -14.36
C THR A 140 -5.69 -15.71 -14.98
N PRO A 141 -4.42 -16.14 -15.03
CA PRO A 141 -3.39 -15.37 -15.72
C PRO A 141 -3.85 -15.02 -17.14
N PRO A 142 -3.65 -13.77 -17.58
CA PRO A 142 -4.12 -13.33 -18.88
C PRO A 142 -3.36 -14.08 -19.97
N LYS A 143 -4.05 -14.46 -21.06
CA LYS A 143 -3.41 -15.10 -22.22
C LYS A 143 -2.42 -14.18 -22.94
N LYS A 144 -2.59 -12.87 -22.80
CA LYS A 144 -1.73 -11.83 -23.40
C LYS A 144 -1.34 -10.81 -22.34
N HIS A 145 -0.08 -10.38 -22.36
CA HIS A 145 0.45 -9.37 -21.44
C HIS A 145 0.19 -7.93 -21.91
N VAL A 146 -0.23 -7.75 -23.16
CA VAL A 146 -0.71 -6.47 -23.71
C VAL A 146 -2.02 -6.74 -24.44
N ILE A 147 -3.04 -5.93 -24.15
CA ILE A 147 -4.35 -5.98 -24.79
C ILE A 147 -4.53 -4.69 -25.56
N LYS A 148 -4.66 -4.77 -26.89
CA LYS A 148 -5.09 -3.65 -27.72
C LYS A 148 -6.60 -3.52 -27.63
N ALA A 149 -7.08 -2.63 -26.76
CA ALA A 149 -8.51 -2.41 -26.50
C ALA A 149 -9.18 -1.55 -27.59
N GLY A 150 -8.37 -0.74 -28.29
CA GLY A 150 -8.80 0.08 -29.43
C GLY A 150 -7.61 0.48 -30.31
N PRO A 151 -7.81 1.30 -31.36
CA PRO A 151 -6.73 1.72 -32.26
C PRO A 151 -5.57 2.40 -31.54
N MET A 152 -5.88 3.19 -30.52
CA MET A 152 -4.94 3.98 -29.72
C MET A 152 -5.15 3.77 -28.22
N GLU A 153 -5.58 2.56 -27.84
CA GLU A 153 -5.84 2.19 -26.46
C GLU A 153 -5.24 0.81 -26.15
N TYR A 154 -4.37 0.77 -25.15
CA TYR A 154 -3.68 -0.42 -24.71
C TYR A 154 -3.83 -0.62 -23.22
N HIS A 155 -4.12 -1.85 -22.81
CA HIS A 155 -4.18 -2.24 -21.42
C HIS A 155 -3.12 -3.27 -21.10
N LEU A 156 -2.51 -3.14 -19.93
CA LEU A 156 -1.57 -4.11 -19.37
C LEU A 156 -2.26 -4.82 -18.19
N PRO A 157 -2.74 -6.06 -18.38
CA PRO A 157 -3.35 -6.83 -17.31
C PRO A 157 -2.32 -7.36 -16.31
N CYS A 158 -2.76 -7.54 -15.07
CA CYS A 158 -2.02 -8.23 -14.03
C CYS A 158 -1.70 -9.65 -14.46
N SER A 159 -0.44 -10.05 -14.31
CA SER A 159 0.06 -11.37 -14.71
C SER A 159 -0.45 -12.51 -13.83
N LEU A 160 -1.05 -12.21 -12.67
CA LEU A 160 -1.69 -13.19 -11.79
C LEU A 160 -3.18 -13.31 -12.06
N CYS A 161 -3.92 -12.19 -12.02
CA CYS A 161 -5.38 -12.25 -12.06
C CYS A 161 -6.03 -11.77 -13.36
N GLY A 162 -5.29 -11.15 -14.27
CA GLY A 162 -5.83 -10.61 -15.52
C GLY A 162 -6.51 -9.25 -15.40
N GLU A 163 -6.75 -8.73 -14.19
CA GLU A 163 -7.30 -7.38 -13.98
C GLU A 163 -6.39 -6.30 -14.60
N ILE A 164 -7.00 -5.26 -15.18
CA ILE A 164 -6.25 -4.19 -15.82
C ILE A 164 -5.50 -3.37 -14.77
N ALA A 165 -4.17 -3.40 -14.84
CA ALA A 165 -3.30 -2.70 -13.89
C ALA A 165 -2.84 -1.34 -14.45
N VAL A 166 -2.62 -1.27 -15.77
CA VAL A 166 -2.15 -0.06 -16.45
C VAL A 166 -2.92 0.12 -17.75
N SER A 167 -3.23 1.37 -18.10
CA SER A 167 -3.77 1.72 -19.41
C SER A 167 -3.02 2.90 -20.04
N PHE A 168 -2.85 2.83 -21.35
CA PHE A 168 -2.42 3.92 -22.21
C PHE A 168 -3.52 4.24 -23.20
N THR A 169 -3.95 5.50 -23.26
CA THR A 169 -5.01 5.94 -24.17
C THR A 169 -4.63 7.26 -24.81
N LEU A 170 -4.72 7.37 -26.13
CA LEU A 170 -4.58 8.66 -26.78
C LEU A 170 -5.80 9.55 -26.48
N GLY A 171 -5.57 10.70 -25.86
CA GLY A 171 -6.57 11.72 -25.63
C GLY A 171 -7.01 12.41 -26.93
N PRO A 172 -8.03 13.28 -26.87
CA PRO A 172 -8.46 14.05 -28.03
C PRO A 172 -7.30 14.89 -28.58
N ILE A 173 -7.23 14.97 -29.91
CA ILE A 173 -6.26 15.83 -30.61
C ILE A 173 -6.77 17.26 -30.53
N SER A 174 -5.96 18.18 -30.00
CA SER A 174 -6.29 19.61 -29.96
C SER A 174 -6.21 20.25 -31.35
N GLU A 175 -6.73 21.46 -31.48
CA GLU A 175 -6.80 22.19 -32.78
C GLU A 175 -5.43 22.46 -33.41
N ASP A 176 -4.36 22.48 -32.60
CA ASP A 176 -2.97 22.60 -33.02
C ASP A 176 -2.38 21.27 -33.54
N GLY A 177 -3.17 20.19 -33.56
CA GLY A 177 -2.74 18.85 -33.95
C GLY A 177 -1.96 18.10 -32.87
N GLY A 178 -1.80 18.68 -31.67
CA GLY A 178 -1.20 18.01 -30.52
C GLY A 178 -2.18 17.03 -29.87
N GLY A 179 -1.79 15.78 -29.66
CA GLY A 179 -2.50 14.88 -28.75
C GLY A 179 -1.87 14.89 -27.35
N LYS A 180 -2.39 14.05 -26.45
CA LYS A 180 -1.66 13.61 -25.26
C LYS A 180 -1.92 12.14 -25.03
N ILE A 181 -0.92 11.40 -24.53
CA ILE A 181 -1.14 10.02 -24.12
C ILE A 181 -1.51 10.03 -22.65
N ASN A 182 -2.72 9.60 -22.33
CA ASN A 182 -3.16 9.40 -20.95
C ASN A 182 -2.56 8.08 -20.44
N TYR A 183 -1.67 8.18 -19.46
CA TYR A 183 -1.15 7.06 -18.70
C TYR A 183 -1.91 6.93 -17.38
N LYS A 184 -2.40 5.74 -17.08
CA LYS A 184 -2.99 5.41 -15.78
C LYS A 184 -2.37 4.14 -15.26
N GLY A 185 -1.60 4.27 -14.19
CA GLY A 185 -0.99 3.18 -13.42
C GLY A 185 -1.75 2.88 -12.13
N ILE A 186 -1.07 2.22 -11.19
CA ILE A 186 -1.63 1.85 -9.88
C ILE A 186 -1.52 2.97 -8.84
N THR A 187 -0.46 3.77 -8.88
CA THR A 187 -0.21 4.92 -7.99
C THR A 187 -0.16 6.23 -8.76
N LYS A 188 0.30 6.20 -10.03
CA LYS A 188 0.46 7.38 -10.88
C LYS A 188 -0.60 7.46 -11.97
N SER A 189 -1.10 8.65 -12.23
CA SER A 189 -1.88 8.98 -13.44
C SER A 189 -1.38 10.30 -14.00
N THR A 190 -0.98 10.32 -15.28
CA THR A 190 -0.39 11.50 -15.90
C THR A 190 -0.64 11.53 -17.41
N THR A 191 -0.26 12.62 -18.05
CA THR A 191 -0.29 12.78 -19.51
C THR A 191 1.13 12.85 -20.06
N LEU A 192 1.41 12.11 -21.12
CA LEU A 192 2.68 12.14 -21.84
C LEU A 192 2.54 12.94 -23.13
N ASP A 193 3.66 13.45 -23.62
CA ASP A 193 3.74 14.16 -24.90
C ASP A 193 3.27 13.27 -26.06
N TYR A 194 2.49 13.85 -26.97
CA TYR A 194 2.05 13.19 -28.20
C TYR A 194 3.20 12.64 -29.03
N GLN A 195 4.35 13.30 -29.06
CA GLN A 195 5.50 12.89 -29.88
C GLN A 195 6.00 11.48 -29.52
N LEU A 196 5.67 10.97 -28.34
CA LEU A 196 6.03 9.63 -27.89
C LEU A 196 5.06 8.55 -28.39
N ASN A 197 3.96 8.90 -29.07
CA ASN A 197 2.88 7.96 -29.39
C ASN A 197 3.36 6.83 -30.31
N GLU A 198 4.10 7.15 -31.37
CA GLU A 198 4.51 6.16 -32.36
C GLU A 198 5.43 5.11 -31.72
N LEU A 199 6.35 5.59 -30.87
CA LEU A 199 7.28 4.73 -30.16
C LEU A 199 6.58 3.89 -29.09
N ILE A 200 5.79 4.50 -28.20
CA ILE A 200 5.13 3.78 -27.10
C ILE A 200 4.13 2.75 -27.65
N PHE A 201 3.27 3.15 -28.58
CA PHE A 201 2.25 2.26 -29.14
C PHE A 201 2.86 1.20 -30.05
N GLY A 202 3.92 1.52 -30.80
CA GLY A 202 4.66 0.51 -31.57
C GLY A 202 5.28 -0.57 -30.66
N LEU A 203 5.90 -0.17 -29.54
CA LEU A 203 6.42 -1.12 -28.56
C LEU A 203 5.31 -1.95 -27.91
N LEU A 204 4.15 -1.36 -27.63
CA LEU A 204 3.01 -2.08 -27.06
C LEU A 204 2.40 -3.07 -28.05
N ASP A 205 2.29 -2.72 -29.33
CA ASP A 205 1.86 -3.63 -30.41
C ASP A 205 2.76 -4.87 -30.49
N GLU A 206 4.06 -4.70 -30.25
CA GLU A 206 5.04 -5.79 -30.23
C GLU A 206 5.13 -6.53 -28.88
N GLY A 207 4.36 -6.12 -27.86
CA GLY A 207 4.41 -6.73 -26.52
C GLY A 207 5.67 -6.40 -25.71
N LYS A 208 6.42 -5.35 -26.10
CA LYS A 208 7.73 -4.97 -25.56
C LYS A 208 7.63 -4.10 -24.29
N ILE A 209 6.98 -4.61 -23.25
CA ILE A 209 6.70 -3.87 -22.00
C ILE A 209 7.98 -3.36 -21.32
N ARG A 210 9.05 -4.17 -21.28
CA ARG A 210 10.34 -3.77 -20.72
C ARG A 210 10.91 -2.52 -21.40
N GLN A 211 10.81 -2.45 -22.73
CA GLN A 211 11.28 -1.31 -23.51
C GLN A 211 10.43 -0.07 -23.24
N VAL A 212 9.09 -0.21 -23.13
CA VAL A 212 8.19 0.89 -22.74
C VAL A 212 8.60 1.42 -21.36
N HIS A 213 8.75 0.54 -20.37
CA HIS A 213 9.18 0.92 -19.02
C HIS A 213 10.51 1.68 -19.02
N LYS A 214 11.53 1.16 -19.72
CA LYS A 214 12.84 1.82 -19.84
C LYS A 214 12.74 3.17 -20.54
N HIS A 215 11.89 3.29 -21.56
CA HIS A 215 11.71 4.53 -22.29
C HIS A 215 11.08 5.61 -21.41
N LEU A 216 10.00 5.28 -20.69
CA LEU A 216 9.36 6.18 -19.74
C LEU A 216 10.37 6.67 -18.68
N ARG A 217 11.10 5.72 -18.07
CA ARG A 217 12.11 6.02 -17.06
C ARG A 217 13.17 7.04 -17.51
N ASN A 218 13.58 6.98 -18.77
CA ASN A 218 14.74 7.72 -19.26
C ASN A 218 14.38 9.01 -20.02
N ASN A 219 13.14 9.16 -20.49
CA ASN A 219 12.79 10.21 -21.47
C ASN A 219 11.51 10.96 -21.11
N THR A 220 10.90 10.68 -19.96
CA THR A 220 9.66 11.34 -19.54
C THR A 220 9.73 11.73 -18.07
N PHE A 221 8.70 12.45 -17.61
CA PHE A 221 8.51 12.82 -16.21
C PHE A 221 8.14 11.63 -15.30
N ILE A 222 8.12 10.40 -15.82
CA ILE A 222 7.88 9.19 -15.02
C ILE A 222 9.23 8.53 -14.72
N GLU A 223 9.96 9.10 -13.76
CA GLU A 223 11.35 8.72 -13.43
C GLU A 223 11.51 7.26 -12.99
N ASP A 224 10.43 6.62 -12.53
CA ASP A 224 10.38 5.21 -12.12
C ASP A 224 9.82 4.26 -13.18
N GLY A 225 9.45 4.79 -14.36
CA GLY A 225 8.72 4.07 -15.39
C GLY A 225 7.34 3.57 -14.94
N ILE A 226 6.85 2.48 -15.55
CA ILE A 226 5.53 1.91 -15.24
C ILE A 226 5.47 1.43 -13.78
N ASP A 227 4.67 2.06 -12.93
CA ASP A 227 4.53 1.78 -11.48
C ASP A 227 4.07 0.35 -11.15
N ALA A 228 3.30 -0.30 -12.02
CA ALA A 228 2.82 -1.68 -11.86
C ALA A 228 3.81 -2.77 -12.35
N TYR A 229 4.97 -2.39 -12.89
CA TYR A 229 5.91 -3.30 -13.54
C TYR A 229 7.04 -3.76 -12.62
N CYS A 230 7.35 -5.06 -12.63
CA CYS A 230 8.53 -5.63 -11.97
C CYS A 230 9.61 -5.98 -13.01
N PRO A 231 10.75 -5.25 -13.08
CA PRO A 231 11.79 -5.46 -14.09
C PRO A 231 12.50 -6.83 -14.00
N LYS A 232 12.54 -7.43 -12.80
CA LYS A 232 13.13 -8.75 -12.56
C LYS A 232 12.21 -9.88 -13.07
N CYS A 233 10.91 -9.77 -12.84
CA CYS A 233 9.93 -10.75 -13.31
C CYS A 233 9.54 -10.55 -14.78
N ASP A 234 9.76 -9.36 -15.34
CA ASP A 234 9.22 -8.91 -16.62
C ASP A 234 7.69 -8.99 -16.69
N LYS A 235 7.02 -8.59 -15.61
CA LYS A 235 5.57 -8.77 -15.42
C LYS A 235 4.92 -7.53 -14.84
N ILE A 236 3.64 -7.36 -15.19
CA ILE A 236 2.74 -6.34 -14.66
C ILE A 236 1.89 -6.96 -13.56
N TYR A 237 1.65 -6.21 -12.48
CA TYR A 237 0.82 -6.61 -11.34
C TYR A 237 -0.14 -5.48 -10.97
N CYS A 238 -1.42 -5.79 -10.76
CA CYS A 238 -2.37 -4.77 -10.29
C CYS A 238 -2.07 -4.37 -8.84
N LYS A 239 -2.68 -3.28 -8.37
CA LYS A 239 -2.53 -2.76 -6.99
C LYS A 239 -2.75 -3.80 -5.89
N ASP A 240 -3.53 -4.84 -6.20
CA ASP A 240 -3.86 -5.90 -5.27
C ASP A 240 -2.81 -7.01 -5.17
N HIS A 241 -1.95 -7.12 -6.19
CA HIS A 241 -0.87 -8.10 -6.26
C HIS A 241 0.51 -7.44 -6.23
N TYR A 242 0.57 -6.11 -6.29
CA TYR A 242 1.78 -5.32 -6.18
C TYR A 242 1.68 -4.50 -4.91
N VAL A 243 2.22 -5.04 -3.81
CA VAL A 243 2.09 -4.43 -2.48
C VAL A 243 2.84 -3.11 -2.48
N THR A 244 2.13 -2.02 -2.20
CA THR A 244 2.72 -0.68 -2.13
C THR A 244 2.95 -0.28 -0.67
N ARG A 245 4.08 0.38 -0.39
CA ARG A 245 4.41 0.93 0.92
C ARG A 245 4.95 2.34 0.77
N VAL A 246 4.21 3.31 1.31
CA VAL A 246 4.63 4.71 1.34
C VAL A 246 5.65 4.90 2.46
N VAL A 247 6.68 5.69 2.19
CA VAL A 247 7.72 6.09 3.13
C VAL A 247 7.67 7.60 3.27
N TYR A 248 7.75 8.05 4.53
CA TYR A 248 7.83 9.45 4.88
C TYR A 248 9.20 9.72 5.51
N ASP A 249 9.83 10.83 5.13
CA ASP A 249 11.03 11.37 5.78
C ASP A 249 10.70 12.74 6.38
N GLN A 250 11.01 12.90 7.67
CA GLN A 250 10.71 14.13 8.43
C GLN A 250 9.24 14.60 8.32
N GLY A 251 8.29 13.67 8.18
CA GLY A 251 6.86 13.97 8.04
C GLY A 251 6.42 14.38 6.64
N PHE A 252 7.32 14.41 5.66
CA PHE A 252 7.02 14.64 4.25
C PHE A 252 7.04 13.33 3.48
N TYR A 253 6.24 13.25 2.42
CA TYR A 253 6.32 12.14 1.48
C TYR A 253 7.74 12.08 0.91
N ASP A 254 8.38 10.93 1.06
CA ASP A 254 9.70 10.64 0.49
C ASP A 254 9.51 9.82 -0.78
N CYS A 255 9.07 8.56 -0.65
CA CYS A 255 8.87 7.68 -1.80
C CYS A 255 7.82 6.58 -1.52
N THR A 256 7.42 5.86 -2.56
CA THR A 256 6.60 4.65 -2.49
C THR A 256 7.37 3.47 -3.05
N TYR A 257 7.47 2.41 -2.25
CA TYR A 257 7.99 1.12 -2.69
C TYR A 257 6.87 0.23 -3.22
N GLY A 258 7.13 -0.52 -4.29
CA GLY A 258 6.27 -1.59 -4.79
C GLY A 258 6.98 -2.94 -4.69
N THR A 259 6.31 -3.94 -4.11
CA THR A 259 6.82 -5.31 -3.95
C THR A 259 5.97 -6.31 -4.74
N CYS A 260 6.63 -7.08 -5.62
CA CYS A 260 5.95 -8.10 -6.42
C CYS A 260 5.59 -9.36 -5.60
N PRO A 261 4.71 -10.24 -6.12
CA PRO A 261 4.36 -11.51 -5.46
C PRO A 261 5.55 -12.46 -5.24
N VAL A 262 6.69 -12.22 -5.89
CA VAL A 262 7.94 -12.98 -5.73
C VAL A 262 8.90 -12.30 -4.74
N GLY A 263 8.51 -11.18 -4.13
CA GLY A 263 9.30 -10.45 -3.14
C GLY A 263 10.33 -9.47 -3.73
N HIS A 264 10.25 -9.14 -5.03
CA HIS A 264 11.10 -8.10 -5.60
C HIS A 264 10.53 -6.71 -5.29
N GLU A 265 11.26 -5.94 -4.48
CA GLU A 265 10.95 -4.56 -4.13
C GLU A 265 11.69 -3.56 -5.03
N ARG A 266 11.07 -2.40 -5.31
CA ARG A 266 11.69 -1.20 -5.90
C ARG A 266 10.89 0.06 -5.58
N ILE A 267 11.50 1.23 -5.75
CA ILE A 267 10.78 2.50 -5.78
C ILE A 267 9.90 2.55 -7.06
N ILE A 268 8.65 2.93 -6.88
CA ILE A 268 7.65 3.09 -7.94
C ILE A 268 7.12 4.52 -8.03
N ASP A 269 7.41 5.32 -7.00
CA ASP A 269 7.10 6.73 -6.91
C ASP A 269 8.12 7.43 -6.02
N ASP A 270 8.78 8.46 -6.53
CA ASP A 270 9.77 9.33 -5.88
C ASP A 270 9.42 10.78 -6.31
#